data_AF-A0A932TNX7-F1
#
_entry.id   AF-A0A932TNX7-F1
#
_cell.length_a   1.000
_cell.length_b   1.000
_cell.length_c   1.000
_cell.angle_alpha   90.00
_cell.angle_beta   90.00
_cell.angle_gamma   90.00
#
_symmetry.space_group_name_H-M   'P 1'
#
loop_
_entity.id
_entity.type
_entity.pdbx_description
1 polymer ?
#
loop_
_entity_poly.entity_id
_entity_poly.type
_entity_poly.pdbx_seq_one_letter_code
_entity_poly.pdbx_strand_id
1 'polypeptide(L)'
;MATRPYVDRLTCILEYEGPRAFSAEEVAAQEDLFLERSALFFTPTAHVPREWIGAGVLDVTLPIPSPSHDELDSLYGYRTPRLWVDLLQRVTWKLRWTPMHPARVTYTRYDCTLLPDHWIIGGTKAITDALKVRTAGRTDGRILHYFGAIRDDGPNDLIVTYLQRTVPTPGEAKMRVRVEPL
;
A
#
# COMPACT_ATOMS: atom_id res chain seq x y z
N MET A 1 -20.54 -4.04 35.79
CA MET A 1 -20.04 -3.11 34.76
C MET A 1 -19.60 -3.95 33.58
N ALA A 2 -20.34 -3.93 32.48
CA ALA A 2 -19.92 -4.58 31.25
C ALA A 2 -18.74 -3.76 30.68
N THR A 3 -17.59 -4.40 30.52
CA THR A 3 -16.47 -3.90 29.72
C THR A 3 -17.00 -3.43 28.37
N ARG A 4 -16.54 -2.27 27.88
CA ARG A 4 -16.79 -1.84 26.49
C ARG A 4 -15.64 -2.38 25.63
N PRO A 5 -15.71 -3.61 25.08
CA PRO A 5 -14.61 -4.17 24.27
C PRO A 5 -14.28 -3.35 23.01
N TYR A 6 -15.11 -2.36 22.65
CA TYR A 6 -14.94 -1.54 21.45
C TYR A 6 -14.13 -0.26 21.65
N VAL A 7 -13.85 0.18 22.88
CA VAL A 7 -13.14 1.46 23.12
C VAL A 7 -11.63 1.32 22.88
N ASP A 8 -11.10 0.09 22.92
CA ASP A 8 -9.65 -0.14 22.85
C ASP A 8 -9.14 -0.48 21.44
N ARG A 9 -10.05 -0.58 20.44
CA ARG A 9 -9.67 -0.82 19.04
C ARG A 9 -9.12 0.46 18.41
N LEU A 10 -7.97 0.35 17.76
CA LEU A 10 -7.31 1.49 17.10
C LEU A 10 -8.22 2.14 16.05
N THR A 11 -9.01 1.35 15.31
CA THR A 11 -9.97 1.89 14.34
C THR A 11 -11.06 2.72 14.99
N CYS A 12 -11.56 2.30 16.15
CA CYS A 12 -12.60 3.05 16.89
C CYS A 12 -12.04 4.36 17.42
N ILE A 13 -10.81 4.35 17.93
CA ILE A 13 -10.12 5.58 18.35
C ILE A 13 -10.03 6.56 17.18
N LEU A 14 -9.62 6.11 16.00
CA LEU A 14 -9.56 7.00 14.83
C LEU A 14 -10.93 7.55 14.42
N GLU A 15 -11.99 6.77 14.57
CA GLU A 15 -13.36 7.19 14.25
C GLU A 15 -13.86 8.29 15.19
N TYR A 16 -13.59 8.16 16.50
CA TYR A 16 -14.11 9.09 17.51
C TYR A 16 -13.18 10.27 17.81
N GLU A 17 -11.87 10.05 17.83
CA GLU A 17 -10.85 11.06 18.20
C GLU A 17 -10.15 11.67 16.97
N GLY A 18 -10.33 11.04 15.81
CA GLY A 18 -9.71 11.47 14.57
C GLY A 18 -8.29 10.94 14.38
N PRO A 19 -7.58 11.40 13.33
CA PRO A 19 -6.31 10.81 12.94
C PRO A 19 -5.20 11.08 13.96
N ARG A 20 -4.50 10.04 14.40
CA ARG A 20 -3.27 10.15 15.21
C ARG A 20 -2.33 8.98 15.01
N ALA A 21 -1.06 9.18 15.37
CA ALA A 21 -0.12 8.08 15.51
C ALA A 21 -0.40 7.32 16.80
N PHE A 22 -0.27 6.00 16.76
CA PHE A 22 -0.31 5.14 17.95
C PHE A 22 1.10 4.85 18.45
N SER A 23 1.27 4.71 19.76
CA SER A 23 2.52 4.29 20.38
C SER A 23 2.79 2.81 20.09
N ALA A 24 4.04 2.37 20.30
CA ALA A 24 4.38 0.96 20.18
C ALA A 24 3.61 0.08 21.18
N GLU A 25 3.31 0.61 22.37
CA GLU A 25 2.54 -0.09 23.42
C GLU A 25 1.08 -0.27 23.00
N GLU A 26 0.43 0.77 22.47
CA GLU A 26 -0.96 0.72 21.98
C GLU A 26 -1.11 -0.29 20.84
N VAL A 27 -0.13 -0.32 19.94
CA VAL A 27 -0.06 -1.24 18.80
C VAL A 27 0.16 -2.68 19.28
N ALA A 28 1.08 -2.89 20.22
CA ALA A 28 1.39 -4.22 20.77
C ALA A 28 0.25 -4.80 21.64
N ALA A 29 -0.61 -3.94 22.18
CA ALA A 29 -1.78 -4.36 22.97
C ALA A 29 -2.92 -4.96 22.12
N GLN A 30 -2.89 -4.80 20.79
CA GLN A 30 -3.96 -5.32 19.92
C GLN A 30 -3.82 -6.84 19.73
N GLU A 31 -4.87 -7.58 20.09
CA GLU A 31 -4.92 -9.04 19.92
C GLU A 31 -4.79 -9.45 18.44
N ASP A 32 -5.50 -8.76 17.55
CA ASP A 32 -5.38 -8.91 16.10
C ASP A 32 -5.04 -7.57 15.45
N LEU A 33 -3.75 -7.25 15.47
CA LEU A 33 -3.24 -6.03 14.87
C LEU A 33 -3.52 -5.95 13.36
N PHE A 34 -3.65 -7.09 12.67
CA PHE A 34 -3.92 -7.10 11.24
C PHE A 34 -5.34 -6.63 10.91
N LEU A 35 -6.32 -6.91 11.77
CA LEU A 35 -7.67 -6.33 11.66
C LEU A 35 -7.67 -4.81 11.82
N GLU A 36 -6.73 -4.26 12.60
CA GLU A 36 -6.56 -2.83 12.86
C GLU A 36 -5.71 -2.10 11.81
N ARG A 37 -5.23 -2.78 10.76
CA ARG A 37 -4.26 -2.22 9.79
C ARG A 37 -4.67 -0.89 9.15
N SER A 38 -5.98 -0.67 8.96
CA SER A 38 -6.51 0.58 8.40
C SER A 38 -6.33 1.78 9.32
N ALA A 39 -6.10 1.56 10.62
CA ALA A 39 -5.82 2.60 11.58
C ALA A 39 -4.35 3.07 11.58
N LEU A 40 -3.44 2.26 11.00
CA LEU A 40 -2.00 2.47 11.18
C LEU A 40 -1.38 3.47 10.19
N PHE A 41 -2.16 4.15 9.35
CA PHE A 41 -1.61 5.06 8.32
C PHE A 41 -0.86 6.27 8.88
N PHE A 42 -1.08 6.65 10.14
CA PHE A 42 -0.33 7.73 10.80
C PHE A 42 0.74 7.20 11.74
N THR A 43 0.83 5.87 11.87
CA THR A 43 1.73 5.20 12.81
C THR A 43 3.04 4.83 12.11
N PRO A 44 4.19 5.33 12.59
CA PRO A 44 5.49 4.98 12.04
C PRO A 44 5.78 3.48 12.11
N THR A 45 6.51 2.97 11.12
CA THR A 45 6.95 1.55 11.09
C THR A 45 7.74 1.15 12.34
N ALA A 46 8.46 2.08 12.97
CA ALA A 46 9.22 1.82 14.21
C ALA A 46 8.33 1.40 15.40
N HIS A 47 7.02 1.69 15.35
CA HIS A 47 6.06 1.28 16.38
C HIS A 47 5.33 -0.02 16.03
N VAL A 48 5.55 -0.57 14.83
CA VAL A 48 4.93 -1.83 14.39
C VAL A 48 5.83 -2.99 14.81
N PRO A 49 5.29 -4.05 15.44
CA PRO A 49 6.06 -5.23 15.81
C PRO A 49 6.74 -5.89 14.60
N ARG A 50 7.95 -6.40 14.79
CA ARG A 50 8.83 -6.87 13.70
C ARG A 50 8.22 -8.02 12.90
N GLU A 51 7.45 -8.89 13.55
CA GLU A 51 6.75 -10.02 12.94
C GLU A 51 5.75 -9.58 11.86
N TRP A 52 5.23 -8.35 11.94
CA TRP A 52 4.33 -7.75 10.95
C TRP A 52 5.05 -6.97 9.85
N ILE A 53 6.39 -6.93 9.89
CA ILE A 53 7.22 -6.25 8.89
C ILE A 53 7.87 -7.31 8.00
N GLY A 54 7.53 -7.30 6.71
CA GLY A 54 8.19 -8.17 5.72
C GLY A 54 9.56 -7.67 5.30
N ALA A 55 10.33 -8.51 4.62
CA ALA A 55 11.67 -8.20 4.15
C ALA A 55 12.04 -9.06 2.93
N GLY A 56 13.11 -8.66 2.23
CA GLY A 56 13.56 -9.32 1.00
C GLY A 56 12.72 -8.91 -0.21
N VAL A 57 12.98 -9.53 -1.37
CA VAL A 57 12.27 -9.26 -2.63
C VAL A 57 10.77 -9.38 -2.43
N LEU A 58 10.03 -8.33 -2.79
CA LEU A 58 8.58 -8.36 -2.80
C LEU A 58 8.13 -8.83 -4.19
N ASP A 59 7.37 -9.91 -4.27
CA ASP A 59 6.83 -10.42 -5.54
C ASP A 59 5.40 -10.90 -5.31
N VAL A 60 4.43 -10.05 -5.65
CA VAL A 60 3.03 -10.25 -5.29
C VAL A 60 2.12 -10.06 -6.49
N THR A 61 0.95 -10.70 -6.44
CA THR A 61 -0.11 -10.52 -7.42
C THR A 61 -1.31 -9.89 -6.74
N LEU A 62 -1.63 -8.66 -7.13
CA LEU A 62 -2.84 -7.96 -6.70
C LEU A 62 -4.04 -8.43 -7.53
N PRO A 63 -5.24 -8.53 -6.92
CA PRO A 63 -6.42 -9.14 -7.55
C PRO A 63 -7.09 -8.23 -8.60
N ILE A 64 -6.53 -7.05 -8.86
CA ILE A 64 -7.03 -6.09 -9.85
C ILE A 64 -5.85 -5.56 -10.68
N PRO A 65 -6.05 -5.29 -11.98
CA PRO A 65 -5.04 -4.63 -12.81
C PRO A 65 -4.82 -3.18 -12.38
N SER A 66 -3.76 -2.54 -12.89
CA SER A 66 -3.66 -1.08 -12.78
C SER A 66 -4.79 -0.42 -13.59
N PRO A 67 -5.42 0.64 -13.07
CA PRO A 67 -6.53 1.32 -13.73
C PRO A 67 -6.07 2.03 -15.01
N SER A 68 -6.99 2.19 -15.95
CA SER A 68 -6.90 3.13 -17.06
C SER A 68 -7.14 4.57 -16.58
N HIS A 69 -6.95 5.54 -17.48
CA HIS A 69 -7.23 6.95 -17.18
C HIS A 69 -8.70 7.18 -16.81
N ASP A 70 -9.63 6.62 -17.58
CA ASP A 70 -11.07 6.78 -17.36
C ASP A 70 -11.53 6.14 -16.03
N GLU A 71 -10.90 5.02 -15.64
CA GLU A 71 -11.15 4.38 -14.34
C GLU A 71 -10.63 5.21 -13.18
N LEU A 72 -9.48 5.87 -13.32
CA LEU A 72 -9.02 6.81 -12.29
C LEU A 72 -10.07 7.90 -12.07
N ASP A 73 -10.65 8.42 -13.15
CA ASP A 73 -11.65 9.48 -13.12
C ASP A 73 -12.97 9.06 -12.49
N SER A 74 -13.41 7.85 -12.81
CA SER A 74 -14.70 7.33 -12.37
C SER A 74 -14.63 6.66 -10.99
N LEU A 75 -13.48 6.10 -10.61
CA LEU A 75 -13.31 5.25 -9.43
C LEU A 75 -12.25 5.86 -8.50
N TYR A 76 -12.68 6.77 -7.64
CA TYR A 76 -11.81 7.52 -6.73
C TYR A 76 -10.89 6.64 -5.86
N GLY A 77 -11.35 5.43 -5.50
CA GLY A 77 -10.56 4.45 -4.76
C GLY A 77 -9.22 4.10 -5.42
N TYR A 78 -9.14 4.10 -6.75
CA TYR A 78 -7.91 3.81 -7.47
C TYR A 78 -6.87 4.91 -7.40
N ARG A 79 -7.31 6.16 -7.19
CA ARG A 79 -6.42 7.32 -7.04
C ARG A 79 -5.75 7.38 -5.67
N THR A 80 -6.24 6.64 -4.67
CA THR A 80 -5.71 6.69 -3.30
C THR A 80 -4.73 5.55 -3.02
N PRO A 81 -3.53 5.84 -2.48
CA PRO A 81 -2.61 4.80 -2.02
C PRO A 81 -3.21 3.85 -0.98
N ARG A 82 -4.26 4.26 -0.25
CA ARG A 82 -4.85 3.45 0.83
C ARG A 82 -5.40 2.10 0.35
N LEU A 83 -6.07 2.08 -0.82
CA LEU A 83 -6.56 0.84 -1.42
C LEU A 83 -5.39 -0.11 -1.69
N TRP A 84 -4.35 0.41 -2.34
CA TRP A 84 -3.20 -0.37 -2.75
C TRP A 84 -2.40 -0.89 -1.55
N VAL A 85 -2.26 -0.09 -0.49
CA VAL A 85 -1.69 -0.55 0.79
C VAL A 85 -2.52 -1.70 1.37
N ASP A 86 -3.86 -1.61 1.43
CA ASP A 86 -4.69 -2.70 1.95
C ASP A 86 -4.54 -3.99 1.13
N LEU A 87 -4.51 -3.88 -0.20
CA LEU A 87 -4.28 -5.02 -1.09
C LEU A 87 -2.90 -5.66 -0.85
N LEU A 88 -1.83 -4.85 -0.78
CA LEU A 88 -0.48 -5.32 -0.47
C LEU A 88 -0.42 -6.03 0.89
N GLN A 89 -1.06 -5.46 1.90
CA GLN A 89 -1.10 -6.06 3.24
C GLN A 89 -1.84 -7.40 3.24
N ARG A 90 -2.98 -7.50 2.54
CA ARG A 90 -3.76 -8.74 2.43
C ARG A 90 -3.04 -9.86 1.69
N VAL A 91 -2.35 -9.55 0.60
CA VAL A 91 -1.63 -10.58 -0.18
C VAL A 91 -0.34 -11.03 0.50
N THR A 92 0.28 -10.19 1.33
CA THR A 92 1.53 -10.51 2.04
C THR A 92 1.34 -10.98 3.48
N TRP A 93 0.18 -10.73 4.07
CA TRP A 93 -0.04 -10.85 5.52
C TRP A 93 0.96 -10.03 6.36
N LYS A 94 1.45 -8.91 5.81
CA LYS A 94 2.35 -7.97 6.50
C LYS A 94 1.72 -6.58 6.54
N LEU A 95 2.02 -5.81 7.58
CA LEU A 95 1.55 -4.43 7.73
C LEU A 95 2.48 -3.43 7.05
N ARG A 96 3.78 -3.78 7.01
CA ARG A 96 4.87 -2.98 6.46
C ARG A 96 5.88 -3.89 5.77
N TRP A 97 6.78 -3.27 5.03
CA TRP A 97 7.94 -3.91 4.42
C TRP A 97 9.22 -3.17 4.80
N THR A 98 10.32 -3.88 4.77
CA THR A 98 11.65 -3.30 4.93
C THR A 98 12.04 -2.62 3.61
N PRO A 99 12.33 -1.32 3.61
CA PRO A 99 12.53 -0.57 2.38
C PRO A 99 13.82 -0.99 1.66
N MET A 100 13.73 -1.12 0.34
CA MET A 100 14.88 -1.25 -0.54
C MET A 100 15.28 0.12 -1.06
N HIS A 101 16.59 0.35 -1.18
CA HIS A 101 17.14 1.57 -1.75
C HIS A 101 18.60 1.35 -2.21
N PRO A 102 18.94 1.69 -3.47
CA PRO A 102 18.01 1.97 -4.57
C PRO A 102 17.23 0.71 -4.98
N ALA A 103 16.06 0.87 -5.61
CA ALA A 103 15.17 -0.24 -5.91
C ALA A 103 14.69 -0.26 -7.37
N ARG A 104 14.35 -1.44 -7.87
CA ARG A 104 13.61 -1.64 -9.12
C ARG A 104 12.20 -2.09 -8.80
N VAL A 105 11.21 -1.46 -9.41
CA VAL A 105 9.81 -1.91 -9.41
C VAL A 105 9.41 -2.34 -10.81
N THR A 106 8.93 -3.56 -10.95
CA THR A 106 8.34 -4.06 -12.18
C THR A 106 6.85 -4.29 -11.99
N TYR A 107 6.04 -3.57 -12.77
CA TYR A 107 4.61 -3.79 -12.88
C TYR A 107 4.32 -4.66 -14.08
N THR A 108 3.63 -5.79 -13.90
CA THR A 108 3.07 -6.56 -15.01
C THR A 108 1.55 -6.55 -14.91
N ARG A 109 0.92 -5.83 -15.83
CA ARG A 109 -0.53 -5.76 -15.97
C ARG A 109 -1.02 -6.93 -16.81
N TYR A 110 -2.03 -7.65 -16.31
CA TYR A 110 -2.74 -8.70 -17.02
C TYR A 110 -4.18 -8.23 -17.20
N ASP A 111 -4.65 -8.09 -18.43
CA ASP A 111 -6.04 -7.69 -18.72
C ASP A 111 -6.47 -8.12 -20.13
N CYS A 112 -7.74 -7.96 -20.48
CA CYS A 112 -8.27 -8.27 -21.81
C CYS A 112 -7.76 -7.31 -22.89
N THR A 113 -7.29 -6.12 -22.50
CA THR A 113 -6.81 -5.06 -23.40
C THR A 113 -5.46 -4.53 -22.98
N LEU A 114 -4.67 -4.10 -23.96
CA LEU A 114 -3.44 -3.35 -23.74
C LEU A 114 -3.77 -1.85 -23.64
N LEU A 115 -3.14 -1.18 -22.68
CA LEU A 115 -3.24 0.27 -22.55
C LEU A 115 -2.03 0.95 -23.19
N PRO A 116 -2.17 2.20 -23.67
CA PRO A 116 -1.02 3.04 -23.98
C PRO A 116 -0.11 3.25 -22.76
N ASP A 117 1.21 3.35 -22.96
CA ASP A 117 2.18 3.44 -21.87
C ASP A 117 1.89 4.57 -20.88
N HIS A 118 1.52 5.76 -21.37
CA HIS A 118 1.20 6.90 -20.54
C HIS A 118 -0.01 6.68 -19.61
N TRP A 119 -0.95 5.81 -19.99
CA TRP A 119 -2.09 5.44 -19.14
C TRP A 119 -1.67 4.50 -18.01
N ILE A 120 -0.73 3.58 -18.28
CA ILE A 120 -0.20 2.68 -17.25
C ILE A 120 0.63 3.46 -16.23
N ILE A 121 1.46 4.39 -16.70
CA ILE A 121 2.25 5.25 -15.83
C ILE A 121 1.33 6.04 -14.89
N GLY A 122 0.26 6.64 -15.44
CA GLY A 122 -0.75 7.33 -14.62
C GLY A 122 -1.47 6.37 -13.65
N GLY A 123 -1.92 5.22 -14.14
CA GLY A 123 -2.66 4.21 -13.38
C GLY A 123 -1.87 3.59 -12.23
N THR A 124 -0.55 3.50 -12.37
CA THR A 124 0.35 2.93 -11.35
C THR A 124 0.86 3.97 -10.35
N LYS A 125 0.56 5.27 -10.51
CA LYS A 125 1.09 6.30 -9.61
C LYS A 125 0.72 6.06 -8.15
N ALA A 126 -0.56 5.81 -7.87
CA ALA A 126 -1.04 5.56 -6.51
C ALA A 126 -0.49 4.24 -5.91
N ILE A 127 -0.21 3.25 -6.76
CA ILE A 127 0.42 1.98 -6.38
C ILE A 127 1.89 2.25 -5.98
N THR A 128 2.63 2.99 -6.79
CA THR A 128 4.00 3.40 -6.49
C THR A 128 4.06 4.19 -5.19
N ASP A 129 3.12 5.13 -4.97
CA ASP A 129 3.03 5.84 -3.70
C ASP A 129 2.76 4.91 -2.52
N ALA A 130 1.90 3.88 -2.68
CA ALA A 130 1.64 2.89 -1.64
C ALA A 130 2.87 2.07 -1.24
N LEU A 131 3.84 1.88 -2.16
CA LEU A 131 5.10 1.20 -1.87
C LEU A 131 6.08 2.04 -1.04
N LYS A 132 5.92 3.37 -0.99
CA LYS A 132 6.84 4.26 -0.26
C LYS A 132 6.79 4.03 1.25
N VAL A 133 7.85 4.41 1.97
CA VAL A 133 7.83 4.41 3.44
C VAL A 133 6.81 5.42 3.98
N ARG A 134 6.81 6.62 3.42
CA ARG A 134 5.96 7.72 3.88
C ARG A 134 5.76 8.80 2.82
N THR A 135 4.80 9.69 3.07
CA THR A 135 4.65 10.95 2.34
C THR A 135 4.33 12.11 3.30
N ALA A 136 4.84 13.30 2.97
CA ALA A 136 4.58 14.55 3.68
C ALA A 136 3.64 15.49 2.89
N GLY A 137 3.10 15.07 1.74
CA GLY A 137 2.35 15.93 0.81
C GLY A 137 0.92 16.31 1.24
N ARG A 138 0.57 16.18 2.51
CA ARG A 138 -0.77 16.54 3.01
C ARG A 138 -0.84 18.02 3.37
N THR A 139 -1.98 18.64 3.09
CA THR A 139 -2.27 20.04 3.44
C THR A 139 -2.29 20.28 4.95
N ASP A 140 -2.59 19.25 5.76
CA ASP A 140 -2.57 19.32 7.23
C ASP A 140 -1.19 19.08 7.86
N GLY A 141 -0.15 18.90 7.03
CA GLY A 141 1.23 18.66 7.48
C GLY A 141 1.47 17.31 8.15
N ARG A 142 0.47 16.42 8.23
CA ARG A 142 0.61 15.11 8.86
C ARG A 142 1.31 14.13 7.91
N ILE A 143 2.18 13.30 8.47
CA ILE A 143 2.88 12.27 7.72
C ILE A 143 2.00 11.02 7.63
N LEU A 144 1.86 10.48 6.42
CA LEU A 144 1.31 9.14 6.23
C LEU A 144 2.45 8.13 6.08
N HIS A 145 2.29 6.98 6.69
CA HIS A 145 3.16 5.82 6.58
C HIS A 145 2.44 4.73 5.78
N TYR A 146 3.01 4.36 4.63
CA TYR A 146 2.42 3.38 3.72
C TYR A 146 3.08 2.01 3.90
N PHE A 147 3.10 1.17 2.86
CA PHE A 147 3.61 -0.19 2.96
C PHE A 147 5.13 -0.24 3.17
N GLY A 148 5.90 0.64 2.50
CA GLY A 148 7.33 0.83 2.79
C GLY A 148 8.30 -0.13 2.11
N ALA A 149 7.93 -0.73 0.98
CA ALA A 149 8.85 -1.56 0.19
C ALA A 149 9.97 -0.77 -0.51
N ILE A 150 9.76 0.52 -0.79
CA ILE A 150 10.78 1.43 -1.33
C ILE A 150 10.93 2.66 -0.45
N ARG A 151 12.11 3.28 -0.46
CA ARG A 151 12.34 4.53 0.28
C ARG A 151 11.52 5.69 -0.28
N ASP A 152 11.65 5.97 -1.57
CA ASP A 152 10.93 7.03 -2.29
C ASP A 152 10.85 6.71 -3.80
N ASP A 153 10.12 7.50 -4.59
CA ASP A 153 10.01 7.36 -6.07
C ASP A 153 10.83 8.40 -6.85
N GLY A 154 11.82 9.02 -6.20
CA GLY A 154 12.76 9.93 -6.84
C GLY A 154 13.63 9.25 -7.90
N PRO A 155 14.14 10.00 -8.90
CA PRO A 155 14.90 9.44 -10.02
C PRO A 155 16.20 8.73 -9.62
N ASN A 156 16.74 9.05 -8.43
CA ASN A 156 17.94 8.40 -7.89
C ASN A 156 17.61 7.21 -6.98
N ASP A 157 16.33 7.00 -6.65
CA ASP A 157 15.88 6.03 -5.66
C ASP A 157 15.20 4.82 -6.31
N LEU A 158 14.63 5.02 -7.51
CA LEU A 158 13.71 4.07 -8.13
C LEU A 158 13.88 3.95 -9.65
N ILE A 159 14.00 2.72 -10.14
CA ILE A 159 13.80 2.38 -11.56
C ILE A 159 12.45 1.66 -11.69
N VAL A 160 11.60 2.13 -12.60
CA VAL A 160 10.29 1.51 -12.84
C VAL A 160 10.24 0.88 -14.23
N THR A 161 9.73 -0.35 -14.31
CA THR A 161 9.50 -1.08 -15.56
C THR A 161 8.03 -1.45 -15.67
N TYR A 162 7.44 -1.23 -16.84
CA TYR A 162 6.05 -1.53 -17.13
C TYR A 162 5.97 -2.62 -18.18
N LEU A 163 5.25 -3.69 -17.86
CA LEU A 163 4.98 -4.82 -18.75
C LEU A 163 3.46 -5.03 -18.83
N GLN A 164 3.01 -5.52 -19.97
CA GLN A 164 1.61 -5.86 -20.19
C GLN A 164 1.48 -7.24 -20.83
N ARG A 165 0.41 -7.95 -20.46
CA ARG A 165 0.03 -9.23 -21.05
C ARG A 165 -1.50 -9.27 -21.20
N THR A 166 -1.96 -9.82 -22.32
CA THR A 166 -3.38 -10.05 -22.51
C THR A 166 -3.83 -11.34 -21.81
N VAL A 167 -5.04 -11.35 -21.27
CA VAL A 167 -5.72 -12.55 -20.74
C VAL A 167 -7.07 -12.73 -21.45
N PRO A 168 -7.58 -13.96 -21.58
CA PRO A 168 -8.78 -14.23 -22.37
C PRO A 168 -10.08 -13.78 -21.70
N THR A 169 -10.11 -13.66 -20.36
CA THR A 169 -11.33 -13.31 -19.63
C THR A 169 -11.08 -12.21 -18.59
N PRO A 170 -12.07 -11.32 -18.32
CA PRO A 170 -11.92 -10.28 -17.30
C PRO A 170 -11.65 -10.81 -15.89
N GLY A 171 -12.13 -12.02 -15.56
CA GLY A 171 -11.89 -12.65 -14.25
C GLY A 171 -10.43 -13.03 -13.99
N GLU A 172 -9.59 -13.05 -15.04
CA GLU A 172 -8.15 -13.31 -14.93
C GLU A 172 -7.32 -12.02 -14.81
N ALA A 173 -7.97 -10.85 -14.89
CA ALA A 173 -7.30 -9.56 -14.82
C ALA A 173 -6.68 -9.36 -13.44
N LYS A 174 -5.42 -8.91 -13.42
CA LYS A 174 -4.61 -8.80 -12.20
C LYS A 174 -3.37 -7.97 -12.48
N MET A 175 -2.63 -7.64 -11.42
CA MET A 175 -1.34 -6.99 -11.55
C MET A 175 -0.30 -7.68 -10.69
N ARG A 176 0.81 -8.07 -11.31
CA ARG A 176 1.99 -8.49 -10.56
C ARG A 176 2.84 -7.27 -10.27
N VAL A 177 3.24 -7.13 -9.01
CA VAL A 177 4.16 -6.09 -8.53
C VAL A 177 5.39 -6.80 -7.99
N ARG A 178 6.55 -6.49 -8.56
CA ARG A 178 7.83 -7.00 -8.08
C ARG A 178 8.73 -5.83 -7.68
N VAL A 179 9.27 -5.87 -6.47
CA VAL A 179 10.23 -4.90 -5.93
C VAL A 179 11.49 -5.64 -5.53
N GLU A 180 12.62 -5.23 -6.08
CA GLU A 180 13.93 -5.82 -5.83
C GLU A 180 15.02 -4.75 -5.67
N PRO A 181 16.12 -5.04 -4.95
CA PRO A 181 17.28 -4.16 -4.91
C PRO A 181 17.89 -3.98 -6.31
N LEU A 182 18.48 -2.80 -6.55
CA LEU A 182 19.28 -2.54 -7.74
C LEU A 182 20.74 -2.98 -7.59
#